data_AF-A0A7W1H5P9-F1
#
_entry.id   AF-A0A7W1H5P9-F1
#
_cell.length_a   1.000
_cell.length_b   1.000
_cell.length_c   1.000
_cell.angle_alpha   90.00
_cell.angle_beta   90.00
_cell.angle_gamma   90.00
#
_symmetry.space_group_name_H-M   'P 1'
#
loop_
_entity.id
_entity.type
_entity.pdbx_description
1 polymer ?
#
loop_
_entity_poly.entity_id
_entity_poly.type
_entity_poly.pdbx_seq_one_letter_code
_entity_poly.pdbx_strand_id
1 'polypeptide(L)'
;RKAIGAKRSDIMWQFLIEAATLTGIGGIVGLSIGWLSTFLLRFLLPSYVPLWAPIGGFVASVGIGLIFGLWPAWKAARLDPIESLRYE
;
A
#
# COMPACT_ATOMS: atom_id res chain seq x y z
N ARG A 1 8.67 18.86 -10.35
CA ARG A 1 7.29 19.25 -9.94
C ARG A 1 7.26 20.27 -8.81
N LYS A 2 8.09 20.14 -7.77
CA LYS A 2 8.29 21.18 -6.75
C LYS A 2 8.84 22.51 -7.35
N ALA A 3 9.57 22.42 -8.47
CA ALA A 3 10.02 23.55 -9.29
C ALA A 3 8.91 24.31 -10.05
N ILE A 4 7.67 23.81 -10.10
CA ILE A 4 6.54 24.42 -10.83
C ILE A 4 5.51 25.06 -9.85
N GLY A 5 5.82 25.15 -8.56
CA GLY A 5 4.95 25.78 -7.55
C GLY A 5 3.91 24.87 -6.88
N ALA A 6 3.98 23.55 -7.08
CA ALA A 6 3.10 22.59 -6.39
C ALA A 6 3.32 22.64 -4.87
N LYS A 7 2.24 22.75 -4.08
CA LYS A 7 2.34 22.76 -2.62
C LYS A 7 2.80 21.39 -2.13
N ARG A 8 3.50 21.37 -0.99
CA ARG A 8 3.93 20.11 -0.33
C ARG A 8 2.75 19.14 -0.13
N SER A 9 1.56 19.68 0.11
CA SER A 9 0.31 18.93 0.24
C SER A 9 -0.10 18.20 -1.04
N ASP A 10 0.12 18.78 -2.23
CA ASP A 10 -0.31 18.19 -3.51
C ASP A 10 0.48 16.92 -3.81
N ILE A 11 1.80 16.97 -3.55
CA ILE A 11 2.70 15.80 -3.69
C ILE A 11 2.31 14.71 -2.69
N MET A 12 1.98 15.11 -1.45
CA MET A 12 1.57 14.16 -0.42
C MET A 12 0.26 13.46 -0.79
N TRP A 13 -0.75 14.19 -1.25
CA TRP A 13 -2.02 13.62 -1.71
C TRP A 13 -1.85 12.68 -2.91
N GLN A 14 -1.00 13.02 -3.88
CA GLN A 14 -0.74 12.15 -5.02
C GLN A 14 -0.15 10.80 -4.58
N PHE A 15 0.90 10.82 -3.76
CA PHE A 15 1.50 9.59 -3.25
C PHE A 15 0.55 8.78 -2.37
N LEU A 16 -0.26 9.47 -1.57
CA LEU A 16 -1.20 8.81 -0.67
C LEU A 16 -2.34 8.13 -1.43
N ILE A 17 -2.85 8.76 -2.50
CA ILE A 17 -3.82 8.16 -3.41
C ILE A 17 -3.19 6.97 -4.14
N GLU A 18 -1.96 7.11 -4.66
CA GLU A 18 -1.26 6.03 -5.37
C GLU A 18 -1.00 4.82 -4.46
N ALA A 19 -0.53 5.07 -3.24
CA ALA A 19 -0.36 4.02 -2.22
C ALA A 19 -1.71 3.39 -1.82
N ALA A 20 -2.76 4.18 -1.58
CA ALA A 20 -4.09 3.65 -1.26
C ALA A 20 -4.66 2.80 -2.41
N THR A 21 -4.46 3.21 -3.66
CA THR A 21 -4.94 2.48 -4.84
C THR A 21 -4.17 1.16 -5.01
N LEU A 22 -2.84 1.19 -4.92
CA LEU A 22 -2.01 -0.02 -5.02
C LEU A 22 -2.32 -1.03 -3.91
N THR A 23 -2.49 -0.54 -2.67
CA THR A 23 -2.73 -1.40 -1.50
C THR A 23 -4.16 -1.93 -1.47
N GLY A 24 -5.14 -1.15 -1.93
CA GLY A 24 -6.51 -1.60 -2.15
C GLY A 24 -6.59 -2.70 -3.21
N ILE A 25 -5.96 -2.49 -4.37
CA ILE A 25 -5.92 -3.50 -5.45
C ILE A 25 -5.17 -4.76 -4.97
N GLY A 26 -4.00 -4.59 -4.36
CA GLY A 26 -3.22 -5.71 -3.82
C GLY A 26 -3.98 -6.51 -2.75
N GLY A 27 -4.73 -5.83 -1.88
CA GLY A 27 -5.58 -6.47 -0.87
C GLY A 27 -6.71 -7.30 -1.46
N ILE A 28 -7.41 -6.77 -2.47
CA ILE A 28 -8.48 -7.50 -3.18
C ILE A 28 -7.91 -8.73 -3.88
N VAL A 29 -6.81 -8.57 -4.63
CA VAL A 29 -6.15 -9.67 -5.34
C VAL A 29 -5.66 -10.74 -4.36
N GLY A 30 -5.02 -10.33 -3.26
CA GLY A 30 -4.56 -11.25 -2.22
C GLY A 30 -5.69 -12.03 -1.55
N LEU A 31 -6.81 -11.37 -1.23
CA LEU A 31 -8.02 -12.02 -0.71
C LEU A 31 -8.58 -13.04 -1.70
N SER A 32 -8.69 -12.68 -2.98
CA SER A 32 -9.18 -13.60 -4.02
C SER A 32 -8.28 -14.83 -4.16
N ILE A 33 -6.96 -14.65 -4.19
CA ILE A 33 -6.00 -15.76 -4.27
C ILE A 33 -6.08 -16.65 -3.03
N GLY A 34 -6.12 -16.06 -1.82
CA GLY A 34 -6.23 -16.81 -0.58
C GLY A 34 -7.51 -17.63 -0.48
N TRP A 35 -8.63 -17.07 -0.92
CA TRP A 35 -9.91 -17.77 -0.99
C TRP A 35 -9.87 -18.92 -2.01
N LEU A 36 -9.33 -18.68 -3.20
CA LEU A 36 -9.18 -19.69 -4.24
C LEU A 36 -8.28 -20.84 -3.78
N SER A 37 -7.11 -20.56 -3.21
CA SER A 37 -6.21 -21.58 -2.65
C SER A 37 -6.89 -22.40 -1.57
N THR A 38 -7.66 -21.78 -0.67
CA THR A 38 -8.42 -22.49 0.36
C THR A 38 -9.48 -23.40 -0.26
N PHE A 39 -10.19 -22.91 -1.28
CA PHE A 39 -11.20 -23.68 -2.00
C PHE A 39 -10.61 -24.93 -2.68
N LEU A 40 -9.44 -24.78 -3.33
CA LEU A 40 -8.71 -25.89 -3.94
C LEU A 40 -8.17 -26.88 -2.89
N LEU A 41 -7.63 -26.40 -1.77
CA LEU A 41 -7.09 -27.25 -0.71
C LEU A 41 -8.17 -28.13 -0.05
N ARG A 42 -9.43 -27.67 -0.03
CA ARG A 42 -10.56 -28.45 0.51
C ARG A 42 -10.79 -29.78 -0.23
N PHE A 43 -10.37 -29.90 -1.48
CA PHE A 43 -10.47 -31.15 -2.25
C PHE A 43 -9.39 -32.18 -1.90
N LEU A 44 -8.28 -31.74 -1.29
CA LEU A 44 -7.13 -32.59 -0.95
C LEU A 44 -7.09 -32.94 0.54
N LEU A 45 -7.51 -32.01 1.41
CA LEU A 45 -7.51 -32.16 2.86
C LEU A 45 -8.76 -31.50 3.46
N PRO A 46 -9.28 -31.97 4.60
CA PRO A 46 -10.31 -31.24 5.34
C PRO A 46 -9.70 -29.95 5.91
N SER A 47 -9.64 -28.89 5.09
CA SER A 47 -9.08 -27.60 5.47
C SER A 47 -10.13 -26.76 6.20
N TYR A 48 -9.88 -26.42 7.46
CA TYR A 48 -10.63 -25.43 8.20
C TYR A 48 -9.80 -24.15 8.30
N VAL A 49 -10.27 -23.07 7.67
CA VAL A 49 -9.64 -21.75 7.80
C VAL A 49 -10.37 -20.96 8.88
N PRO A 50 -9.70 -20.65 10.01
CA PRO A 50 -10.33 -19.88 11.07
C PRO A 50 -10.50 -18.42 10.63
N LEU A 51 -11.62 -17.79 11.03
CA LEU A 51 -12.01 -16.44 10.62
C LEU A 51 -10.97 -15.35 10.99
N TRP A 52 -10.10 -15.60 11.97
CA TRP A 52 -9.03 -14.66 12.34
C TRP A 52 -7.94 -14.57 11.26
N ALA A 53 -7.72 -15.61 10.45
CA ALA A 53 -6.64 -15.62 9.46
C ALA A 53 -6.90 -14.66 8.28
N PRO A 54 -8.10 -14.62 7.66
CA PRO A 54 -8.44 -13.59 6.67
C PRO A 54 -8.36 -12.16 7.23
N ILE A 55 -8.87 -11.96 8.45
CA ILE A 55 -8.85 -10.65 9.12
C ILE A 55 -7.41 -10.22 9.40
N GLY A 56 -6.58 -11.11 9.94
CA GLY A 56 -5.17 -10.84 10.20
C GLY A 56 -4.39 -10.54 8.92
N GLY A 57 -4.62 -11.30 7.84
CA GLY A 57 -4.02 -11.04 6.53
C GLY A 57 -4.44 -9.70 5.94
N PHE A 58 -5.72 -9.33 6.06
CA PHE A 58 -6.23 -8.04 5.61
C PHE A 58 -5.62 -6.87 6.40
N VAL A 59 -5.60 -6.97 7.73
CA VAL A 59 -5.01 -5.93 8.61
C VAL A 59 -3.52 -5.79 8.35
N ALA A 60 -2.79 -6.90 8.19
CA ALA A 60 -1.37 -6.87 7.84
C ALA A 60 -1.13 -6.21 6.47
N SER A 61 -1.91 -6.57 5.45
CA SER A 61 -1.81 -5.98 4.11
C SER A 61 -2.07 -4.46 4.12
N VAL A 62 -3.12 -4.01 4.81
CA VAL A 62 -3.44 -2.59 4.97
C VAL A 62 -2.34 -1.88 5.75
N GLY A 63 -1.86 -2.47 6.85
CA GLY A 63 -0.81 -1.89 7.68
C GLY A 63 0.51 -1.69 6.93
N ILE A 64 0.97 -2.73 6.22
CA ILE A 64 2.16 -2.66 5.36
C ILE A 64 1.95 -1.57 4.30
N GLY A 65 0.79 -1.57 3.65
CA GLY A 65 0.43 -0.59 2.64
C GLY A 65 0.47 0.86 3.12
N LEU A 66 -0.09 1.13 4.29
CA LEU A 66 -0.08 2.45 4.91
C LEU A 66 1.33 2.87 5.31
N ILE A 67 2.12 1.99 5.94
CA ILE A 67 3.49 2.30 6.37
C ILE A 67 4.34 2.67 5.16
N PHE A 68 4.34 1.83 4.11
CA PHE A 68 5.12 2.07 2.90
C PHE A 68 4.54 3.18 2.00
N GLY A 69 3.29 3.61 2.19
CA GLY A 69 2.71 4.77 1.50
C GLY A 69 3.00 6.10 2.21
N LEU A 70 2.77 6.15 3.53
CA LEU A 70 2.91 7.36 4.34
C LEU A 70 4.37 7.75 4.56
N TRP A 71 5.26 6.78 4.79
CA TRP A 71 6.66 7.08 5.11
C TRP A 71 7.43 7.76 3.96
N PRO A 72 7.41 7.27 2.72
CA PRO A 72 8.05 7.97 1.59
C PRO A 72 7.31 9.26 1.24
N ALA A 73 5.98 9.33 1.37
CA ALA A 73 5.22 10.56 1.14
C ALA A 73 5.67 11.67 2.12
N TRP A 74 5.84 11.33 3.40
CA TRP A 74 6.33 12.24 4.42
C TRP A 74 7.77 12.70 4.16
N LYS A 75 8.63 11.77 3.73
CA LYS A 75 10.01 12.08 3.33
C LYS A 75 10.06 13.01 2.11
N ALA A 76 9.25 12.73 1.08
CA ALA A 76 9.15 13.54 -0.14
C ALA A 76 8.59 14.95 0.12
N ALA A 77 7.64 15.10 1.03
CA ALA A 77 7.08 16.39 1.43
C ALA A 77 8.10 17.27 2.17
N ARG A 78 9.06 16.67 2.90
CA ARG A 78 10.11 17.38 3.66
C ARG A 78 11.37 17.73 2.87
N LEU A 79 11.60 17.12 1.71
CA LEU A 79 12.73 17.49 0.84
C LEU A 79 12.61 18.96 0.41
N ASP A 80 13.63 19.78 0.68
CA ASP A 80 13.62 21.17 0.27
C ASP A 80 13.94 21.29 -1.24
N PRO A 81 13.09 22.02 -2.02
CA PRO A 81 13.23 22.12 -3.48
C PRO A 81 14.51 22.84 -3.93
N ILE A 82 15.19 23.54 -3.03
CA ILE A 82 16.38 24.34 -3.34
C ILE A 82 17.65 23.48 -3.41
N GLU A 83 17.71 22.34 -2.72
CA GLU A 83 18.89 21.46 -2.71
C GLU A 83 18.99 20.59 -3.97
N SER A 84 17.86 20.28 -4.62
CA SER A 84 17.84 19.48 -5.86
C SER A 84 18.30 20.23 -7.11
N LEU A 85 18.47 21.56 -7.04
CA LEU A 85 18.92 22.42 -8.14
C LEU A 85 20.41 22.76 -8.07
N ARG A 86 21.11 22.36 -7.00
CA ARG A 86 22.53 22.69 -6.78
C ARG A 86 23.47 21.50 -7.03
N TYR A 87 22.90 20.32 -7.28
CA TYR A 87 23.62 19.10 -7.66
C TYR A 87 23.40 18.72 -9.13
N GLU A 88 22.86 19.64 -9.93
CA GLU A 88 22.88 19.60 -11.39
C GLU A 88 23.60 20.85 -11.91
#